data_AF-A0A260WMW2-F1
#
_entry.id   AF-A0A260WMW2-F1
#
_cell.length_a   1.000
_cell.length_b   1.000
_cell.length_c   1.000
_cell.angle_alpha   90.00
_cell.angle_beta   90.00
_cell.angle_gamma   90.00
#
_symmetry.space_group_name_H-M   'P 1'
#
loop_
_entity.id
_entity.type
_entity.pdbx_description
1 polymer ?
#
loop_
_entity_poly.entity_id
_entity_poly.type
_entity_poly.pdbx_seq_one_letter_code
_entity_poly.pdbx_strand_id
1 'polypeptide(L)'
;MSDDLGVTAWGRDWVRLAQPTSITRPNPALPRARSLVRNDKVGDVVISAGSIRATVFGARDQHVSLHCPLWADDAAESARAALRGLPAGDVPDSVHAEWSKAGMPVGPSRDELTADCDCTKRTSPCVHVLAVFFEIARRMDERPVSAVELRGVSSSPDADAARLPIDGLDPATFYG
;
A
#
# COMPACT_ATOMS: atom_id res chain seq x y z
N MET A 1 -8.95 3.31 22.98
CA MET A 1 -8.87 2.51 21.73
C MET A 1 -7.90 3.25 20.83
N SER A 2 -6.61 2.91 20.83
CA SER A 2 -5.69 3.50 19.85
C SER A 2 -6.03 2.95 18.47
N ASP A 3 -6.25 3.84 17.51
CA ASP A 3 -6.30 3.50 16.09
C ASP A 3 -4.83 3.47 15.63
N ASP A 4 -4.16 2.33 15.85
CA ASP A 4 -2.76 2.12 15.44
C ASP A 4 -2.63 1.88 13.91
N LEU A 5 -3.66 2.24 13.13
CA LEU A 5 -3.76 2.03 11.69
C LEU A 5 -4.12 3.35 11.03
N GLY A 6 -3.35 3.78 10.03
CA GLY A 6 -3.50 5.09 9.40
C GLY A 6 -2.96 6.22 10.28
N VAL A 7 -1.80 6.02 10.89
CA VAL A 7 -1.15 7.04 11.74
C VAL A 7 -0.41 8.10 10.92
N THR A 8 0.08 7.74 9.72
CA THR A 8 0.73 8.66 8.76
C THR A 8 -0.24 9.13 7.67
N ALA A 9 0.15 10.12 6.86
CA ALA A 9 -0.68 10.54 5.73
C ALA A 9 -0.93 9.40 4.73
N TRP A 10 0.06 8.53 4.55
CA TRP A 10 0.05 7.38 3.65
C TRP A 10 -0.97 6.33 4.06
N GLY A 11 -0.95 5.90 5.33
CA GLY A 11 -1.92 4.93 5.82
C GLY A 11 -3.34 5.51 5.91
N ARG A 12 -3.49 6.81 6.20
CA ARG A 12 -4.80 7.47 6.25
C ARG A 12 -5.58 7.39 4.94
N ASP A 13 -4.91 7.42 3.80
CA ASP A 13 -5.57 7.29 2.50
C ASP A 13 -6.30 5.95 2.36
N TRP A 14 -5.69 4.87 2.84
CA TRP A 14 -6.29 3.54 2.83
C TRP A 14 -7.37 3.35 3.88
N VAL A 15 -7.19 3.96 5.07
CA VAL A 15 -8.26 4.00 6.07
C VAL A 15 -9.50 4.68 5.50
N ARG A 16 -9.35 5.77 4.74
CA ARG A 16 -10.48 6.48 4.09
C ARG A 16 -11.22 5.61 3.06
N LEU A 17 -10.56 4.65 2.43
CA LEU A 17 -11.23 3.68 1.54
C LEU A 17 -12.16 2.73 2.31
N ALA A 18 -11.79 2.36 3.53
CA ALA A 18 -12.59 1.52 4.42
C ALA A 18 -13.71 2.31 5.11
N GLN A 19 -13.43 3.56 5.49
CA GLN A 19 -14.32 4.46 6.22
C GLN A 19 -14.34 5.87 5.59
N PRO A 20 -15.08 6.06 4.49
CA PRO A 20 -15.23 7.36 3.87
C PRO A 20 -15.82 8.38 4.86
N THR A 21 -15.42 9.64 4.77
CA THR A 21 -15.94 10.70 5.65
C THR A 21 -17.36 11.15 5.29
N SER A 22 -17.83 10.81 4.09
CA SER A 22 -19.14 11.20 3.55
C SER A 22 -20.31 10.32 4.01
N ILE A 23 -20.05 9.20 4.71
CA ILE A 23 -21.11 8.26 5.12
C ILE A 23 -21.62 8.55 6.53
N THR A 24 -22.93 8.51 6.71
CA THR A 24 -23.60 8.73 8.00
C THR A 24 -23.74 7.46 8.84
N ARG A 25 -23.66 6.28 8.21
CA ARG A 25 -23.66 4.98 8.90
C ARG A 25 -22.40 4.20 8.52
N PRO A 26 -21.47 3.98 9.46
CA PRO A 26 -20.29 3.17 9.23
C PRO A 26 -20.66 1.73 8.85
N ASN A 27 -19.82 1.09 8.03
CA ASN A 27 -20.01 -0.31 7.68
C ASN A 27 -19.91 -1.17 8.96
N PRO A 28 -20.94 -1.98 9.32
CA PRO A 28 -20.93 -2.78 10.56
C PRO A 28 -19.83 -3.84 10.59
N ALA A 29 -19.19 -4.15 9.46
CA ALA A 29 -18.07 -5.07 9.39
C ALA A 29 -16.73 -4.47 9.85
N LEU A 30 -16.64 -3.14 10.06
CA LEU A 30 -15.38 -2.46 10.41
C LEU A 30 -14.70 -2.98 11.68
N PRO A 31 -15.41 -3.24 12.81
CA PRO A 31 -14.77 -3.80 13.99
C PRO A 31 -14.16 -5.18 13.73
N ARG A 32 -14.85 -6.01 12.95
CA ARG A 32 -14.36 -7.35 12.56
C ARG A 32 -13.15 -7.26 11.63
N ALA A 33 -13.18 -6.35 10.65
CA ALA A 33 -12.05 -6.13 9.74
C ALA A 33 -10.78 -5.71 10.50
N ARG A 34 -10.89 -4.74 11.42
CA ARG A 34 -9.78 -4.36 12.31
C ARG A 34 -9.28 -5.53 13.16
N SER A 35 -10.20 -6.34 13.67
CA SER A 35 -9.84 -7.53 14.46
C SER A 35 -9.07 -8.57 13.64
N LEU A 36 -9.36 -8.74 12.34
CA LEU A 36 -8.59 -9.64 11.47
C LEU A 36 -7.14 -9.19 11.35
N VAL A 37 -6.91 -7.89 11.10
CA VAL A 37 -5.55 -7.32 11.00
C VAL A 37 -4.80 -7.47 12.32
N ARG A 38 -5.43 -7.10 13.44
CA ARG A 38 -4.80 -7.20 14.78
C ARG A 38 -4.44 -8.61 15.23
N ASN A 39 -5.05 -9.63 14.62
CA ASN A 39 -4.78 -11.04 14.92
C ASN A 39 -3.99 -11.72 13.79
N ASP A 40 -3.26 -10.93 12.98
CA ASP A 40 -2.41 -11.39 11.88
C ASP A 40 -3.12 -12.33 10.91
N LYS A 41 -4.42 -12.07 10.66
CA LYS A 41 -5.23 -12.84 9.71
C LYS A 41 -5.12 -12.36 8.28
N VAL A 42 -4.36 -11.31 8.00
CA VAL A 42 -4.09 -10.85 6.64
C VAL A 42 -2.61 -11.07 6.36
N GLY A 43 -2.30 -11.96 5.42
CA GLY A 43 -0.94 -12.33 5.05
C GLY A 43 -0.77 -12.52 3.56
N ASP A 44 0.38 -13.05 3.16
CA ASP A 44 0.80 -13.21 1.75
C ASP A 44 0.59 -11.94 0.91
N VAL A 45 0.76 -10.79 1.56
CA VAL A 45 0.49 -9.50 0.93
C VAL A 45 1.63 -9.16 -0.02
N VAL A 46 1.30 -9.07 -1.30
CA VAL A 46 2.21 -8.67 -2.38
C VAL A 46 1.70 -7.35 -2.94
N ILE A 47 2.53 -6.30 -2.82
CA ILE A 47 2.30 -4.99 -3.43
C ILE A 47 3.19 -4.92 -4.67
N SER A 48 2.60 -4.62 -5.82
CA SER A 48 3.27 -4.45 -7.10
C SER A 48 2.71 -3.22 -7.80
N ALA A 49 3.37 -2.75 -8.86
CA ALA A 49 2.85 -1.64 -9.66
C ALA A 49 1.41 -1.94 -10.12
N GLY A 50 0.48 -1.09 -9.69
CA GLY A 50 -0.94 -1.13 -10.01
C GLY A 50 -1.75 -2.27 -9.40
N SER A 51 -1.15 -3.13 -8.57
CA SER A 51 -1.87 -4.28 -8.00
C SER A 51 -1.43 -4.67 -6.60
N ILE A 52 -2.40 -5.13 -5.82
CA ILE A 52 -2.18 -5.70 -4.50
C ILE A 52 -2.90 -7.06 -4.46
N ARG A 53 -2.21 -8.08 -3.98
CA ARG A 53 -2.81 -9.38 -3.64
C ARG A 53 -2.57 -9.69 -2.18
N ALA A 54 -3.55 -10.29 -1.53
CA ALA A 54 -3.45 -10.70 -0.14
C ALA A 54 -4.35 -11.91 0.14
N THR A 55 -3.97 -12.68 1.15
CA THR A 55 -4.77 -13.79 1.69
C THR A 55 -5.30 -13.39 3.05
N VAL A 56 -6.61 -13.57 3.26
CA VAL A 56 -7.24 -13.45 4.58
C VAL A 56 -7.49 -14.84 5.14
N PHE A 57 -6.72 -15.22 6.15
CA PHE A 57 -6.72 -16.53 6.77
C PHE A 57 -7.94 -16.74 7.67
N GLY A 58 -8.53 -17.94 7.61
CA GLY A 58 -9.70 -18.27 8.41
C GLY A 58 -10.08 -19.74 8.35
N ALA A 59 -11.36 -20.04 8.56
CA ALA A 59 -11.87 -21.40 8.36
C ALA A 59 -11.77 -21.84 6.89
N ARG A 60 -11.90 -20.88 5.98
CA ARG A 60 -11.54 -21.00 4.57
C ARG A 60 -10.82 -19.72 4.19
N ASP A 61 -9.61 -19.87 3.67
CA ASP A 61 -8.82 -18.74 3.21
C ASP A 61 -9.53 -18.03 2.06
N GLN A 62 -9.43 -16.70 2.07
CA GLN A 62 -10.05 -15.83 1.07
C GLN A 62 -8.97 -15.00 0.40
N HIS A 63 -8.98 -14.97 -0.92
CA HIS A 63 -8.04 -14.22 -1.71
C HIS A 63 -8.65 -12.88 -2.09
N VAL A 64 -7.91 -11.81 -1.86
CA VAL A 64 -8.30 -10.44 -2.20
C VAL A 64 -7.31 -9.90 -3.22
N SER A 65 -7.85 -9.32 -4.29
CA SER A 65 -7.07 -8.62 -5.31
C SER A 65 -7.58 -7.20 -5.42
N LEU A 66 -6.67 -6.23 -5.37
CA LEU A 66 -6.97 -4.82 -5.58
C LEU A 66 -6.20 -4.32 -6.79
N HIS A 67 -6.86 -3.55 -7.64
CA HIS A 67 -6.26 -2.90 -8.79
C HIS A 67 -6.34 -1.39 -8.63
N CYS A 68 -5.20 -0.73 -8.80
CA CYS A 68 -4.99 0.70 -8.65
C CYS A 68 -4.36 1.22 -9.95
N PRO A 69 -4.82 2.33 -10.53
CA PRO A 69 -4.17 2.86 -11.72
C PRO A 69 -2.75 3.35 -11.40
N LEU A 70 -1.87 3.25 -12.39
CA LEU A 70 -0.52 3.82 -12.32
C LEU A 70 -0.60 5.34 -12.47
N TRP A 71 0.41 6.04 -11.97
CA TRP A 71 0.59 7.44 -12.35
C TRP A 71 0.96 7.56 -13.83
N ALA A 72 0.55 8.69 -14.44
CA ALA A 72 1.04 9.08 -15.74
C ALA A 72 2.56 9.36 -15.70
N ASP A 73 3.21 9.34 -16.86
CA ASP A 73 4.67 9.40 -16.95
C ASP A 73 5.27 10.67 -16.33
N ASP A 74 4.61 11.81 -16.48
CA ASP A 74 4.98 13.10 -15.90
C ASP A 74 4.95 13.09 -14.37
N ALA A 75 3.86 12.57 -13.80
CA ALA A 75 3.68 12.38 -12.36
C ALA A 75 4.71 11.37 -11.82
N ALA A 76 4.96 10.28 -12.54
CA ALA A 76 5.95 9.27 -12.18
C ALA A 76 7.38 9.83 -12.20
N GLU A 77 7.74 10.66 -13.19
CA GLU A 77 9.04 11.33 -13.27
C GLU A 77 9.23 12.33 -12.12
N SER A 78 8.23 13.16 -11.86
CA SER A 78 8.24 14.09 -10.71
C SER A 78 8.43 13.36 -9.39
N ALA A 79 7.77 12.21 -9.22
CA ALA A 79 7.91 11.40 -8.02
C ALA A 79 9.31 10.78 -7.89
N ARG A 80 9.86 10.21 -8.98
CA ARG A 80 11.25 9.70 -9.01
C ARG A 80 12.25 10.78 -8.61
N ALA A 81 12.10 12.00 -9.12
CA ALA A 81 12.99 13.11 -8.79
C ALA A 81 12.96 13.44 -7.29
N ALA A 82 11.77 13.48 -6.68
CA ALA A 82 11.62 13.73 -5.25
C ALA A 82 12.22 12.62 -4.37
N LEU A 83 12.22 11.37 -4.84
CA LEU A 83 12.79 10.24 -4.08
C LEU A 83 14.32 10.19 -4.10
N ARG A 84 15.02 10.80 -5.08
CA ARG A 84 16.49 10.70 -5.24
C ARG A 84 17.31 11.22 -4.06
N GLY A 85 16.73 12.03 -3.20
CA GLY A 85 17.39 12.60 -2.01
C GLY A 85 16.92 12.03 -0.68
N LEU A 86 16.04 11.03 -0.69
CA LEU A 86 15.43 10.49 0.53
C LEU A 86 16.06 9.15 0.93
N PRO A 87 16.19 8.85 2.23
CA PRO A 87 16.61 7.54 2.68
C PRO A 87 15.63 6.47 2.19
N ALA A 88 16.19 5.32 1.77
CA ALA A 88 15.40 4.23 1.21
C ALA A 88 14.30 3.78 2.19
N GLY A 89 13.04 3.93 1.79
CA GLY A 89 11.88 3.44 2.54
C GLY A 89 11.09 4.50 3.30
N ASP A 90 11.69 5.64 3.67
CA ASP A 90 11.02 6.70 4.41
C ASP A 90 10.75 7.92 3.52
N VAL A 91 9.47 8.26 3.39
CA VAL A 91 9.01 9.41 2.59
C VAL A 91 8.20 10.32 3.51
N PRO A 92 8.68 11.55 3.78
CA PRO A 92 8.02 12.43 4.73
C PRO A 92 6.57 12.76 4.35
N ASP A 93 5.70 12.93 5.35
CA ASP A 93 4.30 13.38 5.17
C ASP A 93 4.21 14.74 4.42
N SER A 94 5.26 15.57 4.45
CA SER A 94 5.32 16.82 3.66
C SER A 94 5.31 16.56 2.16
N VAL A 95 6.02 15.52 1.69
CA VAL A 95 6.06 15.13 0.27
C VAL A 95 4.68 14.63 -0.17
N HIS A 96 4.01 13.83 0.66
CA HIS A 96 2.63 13.42 0.43
C HIS A 96 1.69 14.62 0.27
N ALA A 97 1.82 15.61 1.15
CA ALA A 97 1.01 16.82 1.12
C ALA A 97 1.31 17.69 -0.12
N GLU A 98 2.57 17.77 -0.55
CA GLU A 98 2.98 18.48 -1.77
C GLU A 98 2.39 17.83 -3.02
N TRP A 99 2.51 16.51 -3.19
CA TRP A 99 1.90 15.80 -4.30
C TRP A 99 0.38 15.90 -4.32
N SER A 100 -0.26 15.78 -3.15
CA SER A 100 -1.71 15.97 -3.02
C SER A 100 -2.15 17.37 -3.49
N LYS A 101 -1.39 18.42 -3.14
CA LYS A 101 -1.67 19.81 -3.61
C LYS A 101 -1.40 19.99 -5.10
N ALA A 102 -0.44 19.26 -5.65
CA ALA A 102 -0.10 19.27 -7.07
C ALA A 102 -1.08 18.45 -7.94
N GLY A 103 -2.14 17.88 -7.35
CA GLY A 103 -3.11 17.06 -8.09
C GLY A 103 -2.62 15.64 -8.38
N MET A 104 -1.60 15.18 -7.67
CA MET A 104 -1.03 13.83 -7.74
C MET A 104 -1.32 13.06 -6.44
N PRO A 105 -2.58 12.73 -6.12
CA PRO A 105 -2.88 11.93 -4.93
C PRO A 105 -2.16 10.58 -5.02
N VAL A 106 -1.53 10.19 -3.91
CA VAL A 106 -0.80 8.92 -3.80
C VAL A 106 -1.78 7.77 -3.56
N GLY A 107 -2.64 7.95 -2.56
CA GLY A 107 -3.72 7.00 -2.30
C GLY A 107 -4.78 7.06 -3.40
N PRO A 108 -5.29 5.90 -3.84
CA PRO A 108 -6.37 5.88 -4.81
C PRO A 108 -7.67 6.39 -4.17
N SER A 109 -8.49 7.03 -4.98
CA SER A 109 -9.91 7.27 -4.73
C SER A 109 -10.71 5.96 -4.78
N ARG A 110 -11.92 6.00 -4.24
CA ARG A 110 -12.79 4.81 -4.23
C ARG A 110 -13.24 4.40 -5.62
N ASP A 111 -13.38 5.36 -6.53
CA ASP A 111 -13.90 5.15 -7.88
C ASP A 111 -12.83 4.62 -8.84
N GLU A 112 -11.55 4.87 -8.56
CA GLU A 112 -10.44 4.32 -9.36
C GLU A 112 -9.97 2.94 -8.90
N LEU A 113 -10.21 2.59 -7.63
CA LEU A 113 -9.79 1.32 -7.06
C LEU A 113 -10.82 0.22 -7.32
N THR A 114 -10.41 -0.81 -8.06
CA THR A 114 -11.19 -2.04 -8.17
C THR A 114 -10.77 -3.02 -7.10
N ALA A 115 -11.73 -3.69 -6.45
CA ALA A 115 -11.49 -4.62 -5.36
C ALA A 115 -12.32 -5.89 -5.54
N ASP A 116 -11.62 -7.03 -5.62
CA ASP A 116 -12.19 -8.35 -5.82
C ASP A 116 -11.85 -9.27 -4.65
N CYS A 117 -12.81 -10.10 -4.26
CA CYS A 117 -12.64 -11.13 -3.25
C CYS A 117 -13.44 -12.37 -3.64
N ASP A 118 -12.85 -13.54 -3.48
CA ASP A 118 -13.46 -14.84 -3.78
C ASP A 118 -14.55 -15.30 -2.78
N CYS A 119 -14.88 -14.46 -1.79
CA CYS A 119 -15.87 -14.79 -0.78
C CYS A 119 -17.30 -14.72 -1.31
N THR A 120 -18.18 -15.56 -0.76
CA THR A 120 -19.60 -15.65 -1.19
C THR A 120 -20.50 -14.54 -0.64
N LYS A 121 -19.95 -13.60 0.14
CA LYS A 121 -20.74 -12.53 0.77
C LYS A 121 -21.13 -11.48 -0.27
N ARG A 122 -22.40 -11.07 -0.23
CA ARG A 122 -22.97 -10.06 -1.14
C ARG A 122 -22.80 -8.61 -0.67
N THR A 123 -22.04 -8.39 0.41
CA THR A 123 -21.75 -7.04 0.92
C THR A 123 -20.49 -6.53 0.23
N SER A 124 -20.57 -5.35 -0.39
CA SER A 124 -19.42 -4.68 -1.01
C SER A 124 -19.15 -3.34 -0.33
N PRO A 125 -17.93 -3.08 0.18
CA PRO A 125 -16.83 -4.03 0.29
C PRO A 125 -17.11 -5.08 1.37
N CYS A 126 -16.64 -6.32 1.17
CA CYS A 126 -16.77 -7.37 2.17
C CYS A 126 -15.77 -7.17 3.32
N VAL A 127 -15.91 -7.94 4.39
CA VAL A 127 -15.00 -7.83 5.56
C VAL A 127 -13.54 -8.12 5.20
N HIS A 128 -13.27 -8.99 4.23
CA HIS A 128 -11.91 -9.34 3.79
C HIS A 128 -11.26 -8.17 3.05
N VAL A 129 -11.97 -7.53 2.11
CA VAL A 129 -11.50 -6.32 1.42
C VAL A 129 -11.21 -5.21 2.42
N LEU A 130 -12.12 -4.98 3.38
CA LEU A 130 -11.90 -4.01 4.45
C LEU A 130 -10.66 -4.33 5.29
N ALA A 131 -10.44 -5.61 5.63
CA ALA A 131 -9.27 -6.04 6.38
C ALA A 131 -7.98 -5.78 5.57
N VAL A 132 -8.00 -6.02 4.26
CA VAL A 132 -6.86 -5.72 3.39
C VAL A 132 -6.60 -4.22 3.32
N PHE A 133 -7.62 -3.35 3.23
CA PHE A 133 -7.39 -1.90 3.29
C PHE A 133 -6.67 -1.48 4.58
N PHE A 134 -7.07 -2.05 5.72
CA PHE A 134 -6.42 -1.78 7.00
C PHE A 134 -4.99 -2.35 7.08
N GLU A 135 -4.73 -3.52 6.52
CA GLU A 135 -3.38 -4.09 6.46
C GLU A 135 -2.46 -3.28 5.53
N ILE A 136 -2.98 -2.78 4.41
CA ILE A 136 -2.23 -1.87 3.54
C ILE A 136 -1.95 -0.53 4.23
N ALA A 137 -2.91 0.01 4.98
CA ALA A 137 -2.68 1.19 5.80
C ALA A 137 -1.51 0.99 6.76
N ARG A 138 -1.47 -0.15 7.48
CA ARG A 138 -0.38 -0.50 8.39
C ARG A 138 0.97 -0.57 7.68
N ARG A 139 1.03 -1.26 6.54
CA ARG A 139 2.27 -1.41 5.75
C ARG A 139 2.77 -0.10 5.18
N MET A 140 1.87 0.80 4.79
CA MET A 140 2.25 2.13 4.28
C MET A 140 2.62 3.10 5.39
N ASP A 141 2.05 2.96 6.59
CA ASP A 141 2.54 3.66 7.77
C ASP A 141 3.98 3.24 8.12
N GLU A 142 4.29 1.95 8.00
CA GLU A 142 5.63 1.40 8.27
C GLU A 142 6.63 1.68 7.13
N ARG A 143 6.18 1.67 5.88
CA ARG A 143 7.01 1.86 4.68
C ARG A 143 6.31 2.74 3.63
N PRO A 144 6.30 4.07 3.80
CA PRO A 144 5.63 5.03 2.91
C PRO A 144 5.95 4.85 1.43
N VAL A 145 7.19 4.48 1.11
CA VAL A 145 7.62 4.31 -0.29
C VAL A 145 6.82 3.24 -1.05
N SER A 146 6.23 2.27 -0.34
CA SER A 146 5.37 1.24 -0.96
C SER A 146 4.12 1.81 -1.63
N ALA A 147 3.64 2.96 -1.17
CA ALA A 147 2.54 3.69 -1.81
C ALA A 147 2.95 4.22 -3.20
N VAL A 148 4.20 4.64 -3.34
CA VAL A 148 4.77 5.16 -4.59
C VAL A 148 5.09 4.02 -5.55
N GLU A 149 5.60 2.90 -5.03
CA GLU A 149 5.80 1.65 -5.78
C GLU A 149 4.49 1.12 -6.37
N LEU A 150 3.40 1.18 -5.60
CA LEU A 150 2.07 0.82 -6.08
C LEU A 150 1.63 1.72 -7.26
N ARG A 151 2.02 2.99 -7.30
CA ARG A 151 1.72 3.91 -8.41
C ARG A 151 2.69 3.78 -9.60
N GLY A 152 3.60 2.79 -9.58
CA GLY A 152 4.49 2.46 -10.70
C GLY A 152 5.88 3.06 -10.64
N VAL A 153 6.26 3.67 -9.51
CA VAL A 153 7.56 4.31 -9.34
C VAL A 153 8.45 3.44 -8.45
N SER A 154 9.49 2.86 -9.04
CA SER A 154 10.50 2.09 -8.28
C SER A 154 11.29 3.00 -7.34
N SER A 155 11.37 2.58 -6.08
CA SER A 155 12.21 3.21 -5.06
C SER A 155 13.67 2.75 -5.10
N SER A 156 13.93 1.58 -5.71
CA SER A 156 15.28 1.06 -5.86
C SER A 156 15.98 1.80 -7.01
N PRO A 157 17.16 2.38 -6.76
CA PRO A 157 18.01 2.92 -7.82
C PRO A 157 18.49 1.84 -8.80
N ASP A 158 18.35 0.56 -8.42
CA ASP A 158 18.95 -0.61 -9.08
C ASP A 158 17.93 -1.56 -9.72
N ALA A 159 16.70 -1.12 -10.02
CA ALA A 159 15.81 -1.94 -10.85
C ALA A 159 16.38 -2.17 -12.28
N ASP A 160 17.35 -1.36 -12.69
CA ASP A 160 18.08 -1.47 -13.96
C ASP A 160 19.59 -1.80 -13.77
N ALA A 161 20.07 -1.93 -12.52
CA ALA A 161 21.41 -2.41 -12.26
C ALA A 161 21.35 -3.92 -12.08
N ALA A 162 21.97 -4.65 -13.01
CA ALA A 162 22.14 -6.09 -12.95
C ALA A 162 22.58 -6.49 -11.53
N ARG A 163 21.79 -7.36 -10.89
CA ARG A 163 22.19 -8.04 -9.65
C ARG A 163 23.57 -8.64 -9.89
N LEU A 164 24.61 -8.08 -9.27
CA LEU A 164 25.91 -8.71 -9.25
C LEU A 164 25.75 -10.05 -8.51
N PRO A 165 26.00 -11.18 -9.18
CA PRO A 165 25.90 -12.47 -8.52
C PRO A 165 27.00 -12.54 -7.45
N ILE A 166 26.70 -13.21 -6.33
CA ILE A 166 27.54 -13.23 -5.12
C ILE A 166 28.94 -13.82 -5.40
N ASP A 167 29.06 -14.64 -6.45
CA ASP A 167 30.32 -15.20 -6.97
C ASP A 167 31.23 -14.17 -7.66
N GLY A 168 30.72 -12.99 -8.01
CA GLY A 168 31.48 -11.87 -8.59
C GLY A 168 32.06 -10.89 -7.55
N LEU A 169 31.77 -11.07 -6.26
CA LEU A 169 32.29 -10.22 -5.19
C LEU A 169 33.65 -10.77 -4.70
N ASP A 170 34.74 -10.03 -4.94
CA ASP A 170 36.05 -10.35 -4.37
C ASP A 170 36.13 -9.87 -2.91
N PRO A 171 36.18 -10.77 -1.91
CA PRO A 171 36.23 -10.41 -0.49
C PRO A 171 37.46 -9.56 -0.14
N ALA A 172 38.56 -9.67 -0.89
CA ALA A 172 39.79 -8.93 -0.64
C ALA A 172 39.68 -7.43 -0.97
N THR A 173 38.72 -7.07 -1.83
CA THR A 173 38.48 -5.67 -2.25
C THR A 173 37.25 -5.05 -1.63
N PHE A 174 36.34 -5.87 -1.08
CA PHE A 174 35.04 -5.40 -0.61
C PHE A 174 35.09 -4.75 0.78
N TYR A 175 36.02 -5.15 1.64
CA TYR A 175 36.17 -4.64 3.02
C TYR A 175 37.42 -3.77 3.22
N GLY A 176 37.87 -3.07 2.16
CA GLY A 176 39.03 -2.16 2.23
C GLY A 176 39.01 -1.23 3.44
#